data_AF-A0A5N8VT46-F1
#
_entry.id   AF-A0A5N8VT46-F1
#
_cell.length_a   1.000
_cell.length_b   1.000
_cell.length_c   1.000
_cell.angle_alpha   90.00
_cell.angle_beta   90.00
_cell.angle_gamma   90.00
#
_symmetry.space_group_name_H-M   'P 1'
#
loop_
_entity.id
_entity.type
_entity.pdbx_description
1 polymer ?
#
loop_
_entity_poly.entity_id
_entity_poly.type
_entity_poly.pdbx_seq_one_letter_code
_entity_poly.pdbx_strand_id
1 'polypeptide(L)'
;MGQIAPAVAADGAANGYTAIAAKFNALQHAAASLMEEAEVVAQRMRTNANAAVRVAELCAAAEADPAHVAAVADVGEAFGRVVGGCKRLTGAADRVHQAASHLRSEHQAEYGGINAAMTSSSARQAKPGFYVPR
;
A
#
# COMPACT_ATOMS: atom_id res chain seq x y z
N MET A 1 -5.88 18.95 -43.19
CA MET A 1 -4.72 18.74 -42.31
C MET A 1 -5.23 18.09 -41.03
N GLY A 2 -5.06 16.77 -40.87
CA GLY A 2 -5.47 16.05 -39.66
C GLY A 2 -4.27 15.90 -38.74
N GLN A 3 -4.31 16.52 -37.57
CA GLN A 3 -3.33 16.34 -36.50
C GLN A 3 -3.34 14.87 -36.07
N ILE A 4 -2.21 14.17 -36.26
CA ILE A 4 -1.96 12.88 -35.62
C ILE A 4 -1.74 13.18 -34.14
N ALA A 5 -2.69 12.78 -33.29
CA ALA A 5 -2.58 12.94 -31.85
C ALA A 5 -1.28 12.27 -31.33
N PRO A 6 -0.37 13.00 -30.68
CA PRO A 6 0.81 12.40 -30.06
C PRO A 6 0.41 11.95 -28.65
N ALA A 7 0.11 10.67 -28.43
CA ALA A 7 -0.09 10.16 -27.06
C ALA A 7 0.10 8.65 -26.86
N VAL A 8 -0.08 7.80 -27.88
CA VAL A 8 -0.13 6.34 -27.64
C VAL A 8 1.23 5.74 -27.27
N ALA A 9 2.33 6.34 -27.71
CA ALA A 9 3.68 5.77 -27.51
C ALA A 9 4.23 6.01 -26.09
N ALA A 10 3.93 7.15 -25.46
CA ALA A 10 4.40 7.46 -24.11
C ALA A 10 3.56 6.72 -23.04
N ASP A 11 2.24 6.69 -23.22
CA ASP A 11 1.33 5.95 -22.34
C ASP A 11 1.52 4.43 -22.45
N GLY A 12 1.83 3.93 -23.65
CA GLY A 12 2.11 2.51 -23.87
C GLY A 12 3.38 2.02 -23.16
N ALA A 13 4.37 2.88 -22.93
CA ALA A 13 5.57 2.54 -22.16
C ALA A 13 5.29 2.54 -20.65
N ALA A 14 4.55 3.54 -20.16
CA ALA A 14 4.20 3.66 -18.74
C ALA A 14 3.14 2.64 -18.28
N ASN A 15 2.29 2.17 -19.21
CA ASN A 15 1.22 1.20 -18.98
C ASN A 15 1.40 -0.09 -19.81
N GLY A 16 2.63 -0.39 -20.24
CA GLY A 16 2.97 -1.65 -20.88
C GLY A 16 2.76 -2.83 -19.93
N TYR A 17 2.60 -4.04 -20.48
CA TYR A 17 2.33 -5.26 -19.71
C TYR A 17 3.27 -5.43 -18.50
N THR A 18 4.59 -5.28 -18.72
CA THR A 18 5.61 -5.40 -17.67
C THR A 18 5.57 -4.24 -16.66
N ALA A 19 5.28 -3.03 -17.13
CA ALA A 19 5.17 -1.85 -16.27
C ALA A 19 3.97 -1.95 -15.32
N ILE A 20 2.82 -2.43 -15.80
CA ILE A 20 1.64 -2.68 -14.96
C ILE A 20 1.92 -3.78 -13.92
N ALA A 21 2.51 -4.90 -14.34
CA ALA A 21 2.88 -5.97 -13.42
C ALA A 21 3.86 -5.49 -12.33
N ALA A 22 4.82 -4.63 -12.70
CA ALA A 22 5.74 -4.00 -11.76
C ALA A 22 5.02 -3.06 -10.78
N LYS A 23 4.05 -2.26 -11.23
CA LYS A 23 3.23 -1.39 -10.38
C LYS A 23 2.44 -2.19 -9.34
N PHE A 24 1.80 -3.29 -9.74
CA PHE A 24 1.10 -4.16 -8.79
C PHE A 24 2.04 -4.81 -7.78
N ASN A 25 3.23 -5.22 -8.22
CA ASN A 25 4.24 -5.75 -7.32
C ASN A 25 4.72 -4.70 -6.30
N ALA A 26 5.00 -3.48 -6.76
CA ALA A 26 5.38 -2.36 -5.89
C ALA A 26 4.27 -2.02 -4.88
N LEU A 27 3.01 -2.01 -5.32
CA LEU A 27 1.86 -1.80 -4.43
C LEU A 27 1.74 -2.89 -3.37
N GLN A 28 1.93 -4.15 -3.76
CA GLN A 28 1.94 -5.29 -2.84
C GLN A 28 3.04 -5.18 -1.77
N HIS A 29 4.25 -4.76 -2.17
CA HIS A 29 5.38 -4.56 -1.27
C HIS A 29 5.15 -3.39 -0.33
N ALA A 30 4.68 -2.25 -0.84
CA ALA A 30 4.38 -1.07 -0.03
C ALA A 30 3.30 -1.40 1.02
N ALA A 31 2.28 -2.17 0.65
CA ALA A 31 1.27 -2.63 1.58
C ALA A 31 1.84 -3.56 2.66
N ALA A 32 2.75 -4.48 2.30
CA ALA A 32 3.44 -5.34 3.27
C ALA A 32 4.28 -4.53 4.27
N SER A 33 5.11 -3.60 3.78
CA SER A 33 5.92 -2.72 4.65
C SER A 33 5.04 -1.87 5.58
N LEU A 34 3.92 -1.35 5.08
CA LEU A 34 2.98 -0.58 5.88
C LEU A 34 2.36 -1.42 7.01
N MET A 35 2.08 -2.71 6.77
CA MET A 35 1.60 -3.62 7.82
C MET A 35 2.65 -3.82 8.92
N GLU A 36 3.91 -4.05 8.54
CA GLU A 36 5.02 -4.24 9.47
C GLU A 36 5.26 -2.99 10.31
N GLU A 37 5.34 -1.82 9.68
CA GLU A 37 5.53 -0.54 10.37
C GLU A 37 4.36 -0.23 11.31
N ALA A 38 3.12 -0.48 10.88
CA ALA A 38 1.94 -0.28 11.71
C ALA A 38 1.97 -1.18 12.96
N GLU A 39 2.44 -2.43 12.84
CA GLU A 39 2.57 -3.34 13.99
C GLU A 39 3.68 -2.88 14.95
N VAL A 40 4.82 -2.40 14.42
CA VAL A 40 5.90 -1.84 15.25
C VAL A 40 5.41 -0.62 16.04
N VAL A 41 4.68 0.29 15.39
CA VAL A 41 4.10 1.46 16.07
C VAL A 41 3.07 1.00 17.10
N ALA A 42 2.18 0.08 16.75
CA ALA A 42 1.17 -0.44 17.68
C ALA A 42 1.83 -1.05 18.92
N GLN A 43 2.89 -1.85 18.76
CA GLN A 43 3.59 -2.47 19.88
C GLN A 43 4.24 -1.42 20.79
N ARG A 44 4.89 -0.41 20.22
CA ARG A 44 5.47 0.70 21.00
C ARG A 44 4.39 1.46 21.78
N MET A 45 3.26 1.76 21.15
CA MET A 45 2.17 2.48 21.81
C MET A 45 1.49 1.64 22.90
N ARG A 46 1.38 0.31 22.74
CA ARG A 46 0.92 -0.60 23.82
C ARG A 46 1.84 -0.52 25.03
N THR A 47 3.16 -0.58 24.81
CA THR A 47 4.14 -0.45 25.90
C THR A 47 4.02 0.91 26.59
N ASN A 48 3.88 2.00 25.83
CA ASN A 48 3.73 3.34 26.38
C ASN A 48 2.41 3.51 27.16
N ALA A 49 1.31 2.92 26.68
CA ALA A 49 0.03 2.91 27.38
C ALA A 49 0.16 2.21 28.74
N ASN A 50 0.78 1.03 28.79
CA ASN A 50 1.02 0.30 30.03
C ASN A 50 1.93 1.08 30.99
N ALA A 51 2.95 1.75 30.46
CA ALA A 51 3.81 2.62 31.26
C ALA A 51 3.04 3.81 31.85
N ALA A 52 2.18 4.46 31.07
CA ALA A 52 1.34 5.56 31.53
C ALA A 52 0.40 5.11 32.66
N VAL A 53 -0.26 3.96 32.52
CA VAL A 53 -1.11 3.38 33.58
C VAL A 53 -0.31 3.19 34.87
N ARG A 54 0.87 2.57 34.78
CA ARG A 54 1.73 2.35 35.96
C ARG A 54 2.20 3.67 36.60
N VAL A 55 2.51 4.69 35.80
CA VAL A 55 2.88 6.01 36.32
C VAL A 55 1.69 6.66 37.02
N ALA A 56 0.48 6.60 36.45
CA ALA A 56 -0.72 7.13 37.07
C ALA A 56 -0.99 6.46 38.43
N GLU A 57 -0.85 5.13 38.52
CA GLU A 57 -0.98 4.37 39.77
C GLU A 57 0.04 4.82 40.83
N LEU A 58 1.32 5.00 40.43
CA LEU A 58 2.37 5.46 41.32
C LEU A 58 2.14 6.90 41.79
N CYS A 59 1.69 7.79 40.90
CA CYS A 59 1.31 9.16 41.25
C CYS A 59 0.15 9.17 42.26
N ALA A 60 -0.87 8.34 42.04
CA ALA A 60 -1.98 8.21 42.97
C ALA A 60 -1.53 7.69 44.35
N ALA A 61 -0.66 6.67 44.37
CA ALA A 61 -0.10 6.12 45.60
C ALA A 61 0.80 7.11 46.35
N ALA A 62 1.43 8.04 45.63
CA ALA A 62 2.24 9.12 46.19
C ALA A 62 1.41 10.34 46.62
N GLU A 63 0.08 10.26 46.57
CA GLU A 63 -0.83 11.36 46.87
C GLU A 63 -0.53 12.62 46.04
N ALA A 64 -0.05 12.43 44.80
CA ALA A 64 0.10 13.51 43.85
C ALA A 64 -1.26 14.14 43.55
N ASP A 65 -1.25 15.42 43.14
CA ASP A 65 -2.48 16.14 42.78
C ASP A 65 -3.30 15.33 41.74
N PRO A 66 -4.60 15.07 42.01
CA PRO A 66 -5.47 14.30 41.13
C PRO A 66 -5.49 14.77 39.67
N ALA A 67 -5.27 16.05 39.42
CA ALA A 67 -5.19 16.59 38.06
C ALA A 67 -4.03 15.99 37.26
N HIS A 68 -2.89 15.72 37.90
CA HIS A 68 -1.74 15.06 37.25
C HIS A 68 -2.01 13.58 37.00
N VAL A 69 -2.66 12.89 37.94
CA VAL A 69 -3.06 11.48 37.78
C VAL A 69 -3.99 11.34 36.57
N ALA A 70 -4.99 12.23 36.46
CA ALA A 70 -5.91 12.26 35.33
C ALA A 70 -5.19 12.55 34.01
N ALA A 71 -4.29 13.54 33.97
CA ALA A 71 -3.53 13.87 32.78
C ALA A 71 -2.66 12.69 32.28
N VAL A 72 -2.06 11.91 33.18
CA VAL A 72 -1.29 10.72 32.81
C VAL A 72 -2.20 9.60 32.29
N ALA A 73 -3.39 9.42 32.87
CA ALA A 73 -4.38 8.47 32.37
C ALA A 73 -4.83 8.82 30.94
N ASP A 74 -5.09 10.10 30.67
CA ASP A 74 -5.47 10.60 29.33
C ASP A 74 -4.40 10.31 28.27
N VAL A 75 -3.11 10.40 28.64
CA VAL A 75 -1.98 10.02 27.78
C VAL A 75 -2.01 8.53 27.47
N GLY A 76 -2.29 7.68 28.46
CA GLY A 76 -2.47 6.23 28.27
C GLY A 76 -3.58 5.91 27.26
N GLU A 77 -4.72 6.58 27.39
CA GLU A 77 -5.83 6.43 26.43
C GLU A 77 -5.46 6.90 25.02
N ALA A 78 -4.70 8.00 24.91
CA ALA A 78 -4.23 8.50 23.62
C ALA A 78 -3.37 7.46 22.91
N PHE A 79 -2.45 6.80 23.62
CA PHE A 79 -1.68 5.68 23.06
C PHE A 79 -2.60 4.52 22.64
N GLY A 80 -3.62 4.19 23.43
CA GLY A 80 -4.63 3.19 23.07
C GLY A 80 -5.36 3.51 21.77
N ARG A 81 -5.72 4.78 21.54
CA ARG A 81 -6.35 5.24 20.29
C ARG A 81 -5.43 5.04 19.08
N VAL A 82 -4.12 5.30 19.22
CA VAL A 82 -3.14 5.06 18.16
C VAL A 82 -3.06 3.57 17.82
N VAL A 83 -3.02 2.69 18.82
CA VAL A 83 -3.05 1.23 18.60
C VAL A 83 -4.28 0.81 17.79
N GLY A 84 -5.46 1.35 18.13
CA GLY A 84 -6.68 1.12 17.36
C GLY A 84 -6.59 1.62 15.92
N GLY A 85 -5.94 2.77 15.71
CA GLY A 85 -5.62 3.31 14.38
C GLY A 85 -4.72 2.38 13.56
N CYS A 86 -3.61 1.90 14.16
CA CYS A 86 -2.70 0.96 13.53
C CYS A 86 -3.41 -0.33 13.10
N LYS A 87 -4.30 -0.90 13.94
CA LYS A 87 -5.10 -2.09 13.55
C LYS A 87 -5.95 -1.85 12.29
N ARG A 88 -6.60 -0.69 12.20
CA ARG A 88 -7.38 -0.33 10.99
C ARG A 88 -6.48 -0.16 9.77
N LEU A 89 -5.30 0.45 9.96
CA LEU A 89 -4.31 0.63 8.91
C LEU A 89 -3.79 -0.72 8.39
N THR A 90 -3.40 -1.63 9.28
CA THR A 90 -2.97 -3.00 8.92
C THR A 90 -4.06 -3.72 8.13
N GLY A 91 -5.33 -3.66 8.57
CA GLY A 91 -6.43 -4.28 7.84
C GLY A 91 -6.69 -3.65 6.46
N ALA A 92 -6.46 -2.35 6.30
CA ALA A 92 -6.55 -1.69 4.99
C ALA A 92 -5.38 -2.09 4.08
N ALA A 93 -4.17 -2.14 4.62
CA ALA A 93 -2.98 -2.55 3.90
C ALA A 93 -3.06 -4.02 3.44
N ASP A 94 -3.56 -4.93 4.29
CA ASP A 94 -3.80 -6.33 3.91
C ASP A 94 -4.76 -6.46 2.72
N ARG A 95 -5.87 -5.69 2.71
CA ARG A 95 -6.78 -5.67 1.56
C ARG A 95 -6.11 -5.17 0.28
N VAL A 96 -5.27 -4.14 0.37
CA VAL A 96 -4.50 -3.64 -0.78
C VAL A 96 -3.50 -4.69 -1.26
N HIS A 97 -2.81 -5.36 -0.34
CA HIS A 97 -1.87 -6.43 -0.65
C HIS A 97 -2.54 -7.57 -1.43
N GLN A 98 -3.69 -8.05 -0.92
CA GLN A 98 -4.46 -9.12 -1.56
C GLN A 98 -5.01 -8.69 -2.93
N ALA A 99 -5.58 -7.48 -3.03
CA ALA A 99 -6.10 -6.95 -4.28
C ALA A 99 -5.00 -6.79 -5.34
N ALA A 100 -3.82 -6.28 -4.97
CA ALA A 100 -2.68 -6.14 -5.88
C ALA A 100 -2.16 -7.50 -6.36
N SER A 101 -2.11 -8.49 -5.47
CA SER A 101 -1.75 -9.88 -5.83
C SER A 101 -2.74 -10.47 -6.83
N HIS A 102 -4.04 -10.29 -6.59
CA HIS A 102 -5.11 -10.78 -7.45
C HIS A 102 -5.06 -10.13 -8.83
N LEU A 103 -5.00 -8.79 -8.89
CA LEU A 103 -4.88 -8.04 -10.15
C LEU A 103 -3.64 -8.44 -10.95
N ARG A 104 -2.51 -8.71 -10.29
CA ARG A 104 -1.32 -9.22 -10.98
C ARG A 104 -1.56 -10.59 -11.60
N SER A 105 -2.24 -11.48 -10.88
CA SER A 105 -2.57 -12.82 -11.38
C SER A 105 -3.53 -12.76 -12.57
N GLU A 106 -4.57 -11.93 -12.49
CA GLU A 106 -5.52 -11.72 -13.58
C GLU A 106 -4.84 -11.10 -14.80
N HIS A 107 -4.04 -10.06 -14.60
CA HIS A 107 -3.26 -9.42 -15.67
C HIS A 107 -2.35 -10.41 -16.39
N GLN A 108 -1.69 -11.31 -15.65
CA GLN A 108 -0.89 -12.38 -16.22
C GLN A 108 -1.74 -13.42 -16.97
N ALA A 109 -2.89 -13.80 -16.44
CA ALA A 109 -3.79 -14.77 -17.08
C ALA A 109 -4.36 -14.24 -18.41
N GLU A 110 -4.77 -12.97 -18.45
CA GLU A 110 -5.36 -12.34 -19.64
C GLU A 110 -4.32 -11.98 -20.70
N TYR A 111 -3.23 -11.30 -20.30
CA TYR A 111 -2.30 -10.69 -21.25
C TYR A 111 -0.97 -11.43 -21.37
N GLY A 112 -0.68 -12.39 -20.48
CA GLY A 112 0.61 -13.08 -20.45
C GLY A 112 0.90 -13.83 -21.74
N GLY A 113 -0.09 -14.53 -22.30
CA GLY A 113 0.04 -15.23 -23.58
C GLY A 113 0.27 -14.27 -24.76
N ILE A 114 -0.43 -13.14 -24.78
CA ILE A 114 -0.27 -12.09 -25.81
C ILE A 114 1.13 -11.49 -25.75
N ASN A 115 1.59 -11.15 -24.54
CA ASN A 115 2.94 -10.62 -24.33
C ASN A 115 4.01 -11.66 -24.70
N ALA A 116 3.84 -12.93 -24.35
CA ALA A 116 4.77 -13.99 -24.72
C ALA A 116 4.86 -14.19 -26.25
N ALA A 117 3.72 -14.18 -26.95
CA ALA A 117 3.69 -14.24 -28.41
C ALA A 117 4.32 -13.02 -29.08
N MET A 118 4.11 -11.81 -28.53
CA MET A 118 4.70 -10.57 -29.05
C MET A 118 6.22 -10.54 -28.85
N THR A 119 6.71 -10.94 -27.68
CA THR A 119 8.14 -10.95 -27.33
C THR A 119 8.94 -12.05 -28.03
N SER A 120 8.31 -13.18 -28.38
CA SER A 120 8.95 -14.30 -29.08
C SER A 120 8.98 -14.16 -30.60
N SER A 121 8.17 -13.24 -31.16
CA SER A 121 8.15 -12.98 -32.59
C SER A 121 9.32 -12.07 -33.01
N SER A 122 10.21 -12.57 -33.88
CA SER A 122 11.27 -11.74 -34.50
C SER A 122 10.73 -10.83 -35.62
N ALA A 123 9.46 -10.99 -35.99
CA ALA A 123 8.82 -10.19 -37.02
C ALA A 123 8.45 -8.81 -36.44
N ARG A 124 9.00 -7.73 -37.02
CA ARG A 124 8.50 -6.37 -36.76
C ARG A 124 7.03 -6.32 -37.15
N GLN A 125 6.13 -6.31 -36.16
CA GLN A 125 4.72 -6.04 -36.42
C GLN A 125 4.60 -4.75 -37.22
N ALA A 126 3.83 -4.80 -38.32
CA ALA A 126 3.63 -3.65 -39.18
C ALA A 126 3.06 -2.49 -38.34
N LYS A 127 3.67 -1.31 -38.45
CA LYS A 127 3.18 -0.12 -37.75
C LYS A 127 1.73 0.15 -38.17
N PRO A 128 0.84 0.56 -37.23
CA PRO A 128 -0.51 0.98 -37.58
C PRO A 128 -0.46 2.02 -38.71
N GLY A 129 -1.17 1.77 -39.82
CA GLY A 129 -1.13 2.57 -41.05
C GLY A 129 -0.49 1.90 -42.27
N PHE A 130 0.06 0.69 -42.15
CA PHE A 130 0.63 -0.05 -43.29
C PHE A 130 -0.42 -0.71 -44.21
N TYR A 131 -1.63 -0.94 -43.71
CA TYR A 131 -2.73 -1.49 -44.50
C TYR A 131 -3.58 -0.35 -45.04
N VAL A 132 -3.35 0.03 -46.30
CA VAL A 132 -4.27 0.89 -47.03
C VAL A 132 -5.39 -0.02 -47.57
N PRO A 133 -6.67 0.21 -47.19
CA PRO A 133 -7.77 -0.54 -47.79
C PRO A 133 -7.81 -0.23 -49.29
N ARG A 134 -7.86 -1.28 -50.11
CA ARG A 134 -7.94 -1.19 -51.57
C ARG A 134 -9.40 -1.07 -52.02
#